data_AF-A0AB35W498-F1
#
_entry.id   AF-A0AB35W498-F1
#
_cell.length_a   1.000
_cell.length_b   1.000
_cell.length_c   1.000
_cell.angle_alpha   90.00
_cell.angle_beta   90.00
_cell.angle_gamma   90.00
#
_symmetry.space_group_name_H-M   'P 1'
#
loop_
_entity.id
_entity.type
_entity.pdbx_description
1 polymer ?
#
loop_
_entity_poly.entity_id
_entity_poly.type
_entity_poly.pdbx_seq_one_letter_code
_entity_poly.pdbx_strand_id
1 'polypeptide(L)'
;MAALYLRVPFFRQLVQKPVEQMKEIITSMEKDVSISNKDEFNFNQTDLIRIETKLLSRMQNYLTTKYFQLFVINEPDLYIITSDNPFVLSHPLEDEQNFSFGVNTPNIEILIPITKKAFIIAKNEPCNEISFIADKKLVALVNTKLLLNSHKYIYSCDDKILLLDSELKVYEHHIQSG
;
A
#
# COMPACT_ATOMS: atom_id res chain seq x y z
N MET A 1 2.35 -6.37 9.54
CA MET A 1 2.43 -6.11 8.07
C MET A 1 1.08 -6.26 7.38
N ALA A 2 0.38 -7.40 7.40
CA ALA A 2 -0.93 -7.53 6.74
C ALA A 2 -1.98 -6.49 7.20
N ALA A 3 -1.95 -6.09 8.47
CA ALA A 3 -2.77 -4.99 8.98
C ALA A 3 -2.46 -3.63 8.34
N LEU A 4 -1.20 -3.35 7.99
CA LEU A 4 -0.82 -2.11 7.30
C LEU A 4 -1.33 -2.07 5.85
N TYR A 5 -1.57 -3.22 5.23
CA TYR A 5 -2.15 -3.31 3.89
C TYR A 5 -3.66 -3.05 3.89
N LEU A 6 -4.40 -3.56 4.89
CA LEU A 6 -5.87 -3.59 4.87
C LEU A 6 -6.53 -2.60 5.83
N ARG A 7 -5.85 -2.17 6.89
CA ARG A 7 -6.40 -1.23 7.89
C ARG A 7 -5.96 0.21 7.61
N VAL A 8 -5.94 0.58 6.34
CA VAL A 8 -5.81 1.97 5.90
C VAL A 8 -7.18 2.50 5.46
N PRO A 9 -7.50 3.79 5.72
CA PRO A 9 -8.81 4.35 5.38
C PRO A 9 -9.22 4.13 3.92
N PHE A 10 -8.25 4.20 3.01
CA PHE A 10 -8.46 3.96 1.58
C PHE A 10 -8.97 2.54 1.30
N PHE A 11 -8.33 1.51 1.86
CA PHE A 11 -8.71 0.12 1.61
C PHE A 11 -10.10 -0.20 2.14
N ARG A 12 -10.47 0.36 3.30
CA ARG A 12 -11.83 0.20 3.83
C ARG A 12 -12.88 0.73 2.86
N GLN A 13 -12.64 1.87 2.22
CA GLN A 13 -13.55 2.39 1.20
C GLN A 13 -13.63 1.46 -0.02
N LEU A 14 -12.53 0.84 -0.44
CA LEU A 14 -12.54 -0.13 -1.55
C LEU A 14 -13.37 -1.38 -1.25
N VAL A 15 -13.46 -1.80 0.02
CA VAL A 15 -14.31 -2.93 0.43
C VAL A 15 -15.76 -2.51 0.61
N GLN A 16 -16.00 -1.34 1.22
CA GLN A 16 -17.34 -0.88 1.57
C GLN A 16 -18.15 -0.42 0.36
N LYS A 17 -17.54 0.35 -0.56
CA LYS A 17 -18.27 0.93 -1.70
C LYS A 17 -18.94 -0.11 -2.62
N PRO A 18 -18.28 -1.21 -3.03
CA PRO A 18 -18.94 -2.23 -3.86
C PRO A 18 -20.12 -2.88 -3.17
N VAL A 19 -20.03 -3.06 -1.85
CA VAL A 19 -21.07 -3.65 -1.02
C VAL A 19 -22.30 -2.72 -0.95
N GLU A 20 -22.06 -1.42 -0.77
CA GLU A 20 -23.12 -0.38 -0.83
C GLU A 20 -23.76 -0.31 -2.22
N GLN A 21 -22.95 -0.28 -3.28
CA GLN A 21 -23.45 -0.26 -4.66
C GLN A 21 -24.29 -1.50 -5.00
N MET A 22 -23.88 -2.68 -4.54
CA MET A 22 -24.65 -3.90 -4.74
C MET A 22 -26.04 -3.80 -4.08
N LYS A 23 -26.11 -3.24 -2.87
CA LYS A 23 -27.39 -3.00 -2.18
C LYS A 23 -28.27 -2.01 -2.95
N GLU A 24 -27.70 -0.93 -3.48
CA GLU A 24 -28.42 0.04 -4.31
C GLU A 24 -28.99 -0.60 -5.59
N ILE A 25 -28.18 -1.41 -6.29
CA ILE A 25 -28.60 -2.12 -7.50
C ILE A 25 -29.77 -3.06 -7.19
N ILE A 26 -29.66 -3.90 -6.17
CA ILE A 26 -30.73 -4.83 -5.79
C ILE A 26 -32.01 -4.06 -5.42
N THR A 27 -31.90 -2.98 -4.66
CA THR A 27 -33.04 -2.13 -4.30
C THR A 27 -33.69 -1.48 -5.52
N SER A 28 -32.90 -1.14 -6.55
CA SER A 28 -33.45 -0.59 -7.80
C SER A 28 -34.20 -1.65 -8.62
N MET A 29 -33.71 -2.89 -8.67
CA MET A 29 -34.32 -4.00 -9.41
C MET A 29 -35.65 -4.46 -8.81
N GLU A 30 -35.86 -4.27 -7.50
CA GLU A 30 -37.14 -4.59 -6.84
C GLU A 30 -38.34 -3.86 -7.43
N LYS A 31 -38.12 -2.73 -8.09
CA LYS A 31 -39.21 -2.00 -8.77
C LYS A 31 -39.80 -2.78 -9.93
N ASP A 32 -39.00 -3.66 -10.54
CA ASP A 32 -39.34 -4.38 -11.77
C ASP A 32 -39.47 -5.89 -11.56
N VAL A 33 -38.76 -6.47 -10.58
CA VAL A 33 -38.71 -7.92 -10.32
C VAL A 33 -38.72 -8.22 -8.82
N SER A 34 -39.54 -9.19 -8.39
CA SER A 34 -39.53 -9.69 -7.01
C SER A 34 -38.25 -10.50 -6.74
N ILE A 35 -37.42 -10.03 -5.81
CA ILE A 35 -36.18 -10.71 -5.39
C ILE A 35 -36.43 -11.41 -4.06
N SER A 36 -36.42 -12.75 -4.05
CA SER A 36 -36.74 -13.55 -2.86
C SER A 36 -35.61 -13.65 -1.84
N ASN A 37 -34.35 -13.41 -2.24
CA ASN A 37 -33.16 -13.51 -1.38
C ASN A 37 -32.55 -12.15 -1.02
N LYS A 38 -33.34 -11.08 -0.99
CA LYS A 38 -32.90 -9.70 -0.70
C LYS A 38 -32.04 -9.58 0.57
N ASP A 39 -32.41 -10.32 1.61
CA ASP A 39 -31.74 -10.24 2.91
C ASP A 39 -30.28 -10.69 2.87
N GLU A 40 -29.89 -11.49 1.87
CA GLU A 40 -28.48 -11.87 1.64
C GLU A 40 -27.59 -10.68 1.24
N PHE A 41 -28.19 -9.60 0.76
CA PHE A 41 -27.52 -8.37 0.34
C PHE A 41 -27.60 -7.25 1.39
N ASN A 42 -28.17 -7.53 2.56
CA ASN A 42 -28.18 -6.59 3.69
C ASN A 42 -26.90 -6.74 4.52
N PHE A 43 -25.82 -6.19 3.99
CA PHE A 43 -24.54 -6.18 4.68
C PHE A 43 -24.56 -5.23 5.87
N ASN A 44 -24.10 -5.71 7.02
CA ASN A 44 -23.91 -4.92 8.22
C ASN A 44 -22.41 -4.76 8.52
N GLN A 45 -22.10 -4.01 9.58
CA GLN A 45 -20.72 -3.77 10.00
C GLN A 45 -19.97 -5.08 10.35
N THR A 46 -20.66 -6.09 10.89
CA THR A 46 -20.08 -7.39 11.20
C THR A 46 -19.65 -8.14 9.93
N ASP A 47 -20.41 -8.02 8.84
CA ASP A 47 -20.04 -8.61 7.55
C ASP A 47 -18.79 -7.95 6.96
N LEU A 48 -18.70 -6.62 7.03
CA LEU A 48 -17.49 -5.88 6.64
C LEU A 48 -16.28 -6.34 7.44
N ILE A 49 -16.41 -6.44 8.77
CA ILE A 49 -15.34 -6.94 9.65
C ILE A 49 -14.94 -8.37 9.27
N ARG A 50 -15.91 -9.23 8.93
CA ARG A 50 -15.66 -10.61 8.50
C ARG A 50 -14.88 -10.65 7.17
N ILE A 51 -15.23 -9.80 6.21
CA ILE A 51 -14.50 -9.66 4.94
C ILE A 51 -13.08 -9.15 5.20
N GLU A 52 -12.91 -8.07 5.97
CA GLU A 52 -11.61 -7.53 6.35
C GLU A 52 -10.72 -8.61 7.01
N THR A 53 -11.30 -9.40 7.92
CA THR A 53 -10.59 -10.48 8.63
C THR A 53 -10.16 -11.60 7.68
N LYS A 54 -11.03 -12.02 6.76
CA LYS A 54 -10.68 -13.03 5.73
C LYS A 54 -9.57 -12.54 4.82
N LEU A 55 -9.62 -11.28 4.39
CA LEU A 55 -8.57 -10.66 3.58
C LEU A 55 -7.26 -10.57 4.35
N LEU A 56 -7.31 -10.22 5.65
CA LEU A 56 -6.13 -10.20 6.54
C LEU A 56 -5.46 -11.56 6.61
N SER A 57 -6.22 -12.63 6.86
CA SER A 57 -5.67 -13.99 6.90
C SER A 57 -5.05 -14.40 5.56
N ARG A 58 -5.69 -14.07 4.44
CA ARG A 58 -5.12 -14.32 3.10
C ARG A 58 -3.81 -13.56 2.89
N MET A 59 -3.78 -12.27 3.22
CA MET A 59 -2.55 -11.50 3.07
C MET A 59 -1.45 -11.95 4.01
N GLN A 60 -1.76 -12.38 5.23
CA GLN A 60 -0.76 -12.99 6.11
C GLN A 60 -0.09 -14.18 5.41
N ASN A 61 -0.88 -15.10 4.85
CA ASN A 61 -0.35 -16.26 4.13
C ASN A 61 0.51 -15.85 2.92
N TYR A 62 0.10 -14.83 2.17
CA TYR A 62 0.91 -14.36 1.04
C TYR A 62 2.19 -13.65 1.46
N LEU A 63 2.18 -12.94 2.59
CA LEU A 63 3.37 -12.30 3.13
C LEU A 63 4.35 -13.33 3.70
N THR A 64 3.89 -14.45 4.25
CA THR A 64 4.79 -15.51 4.75
C THR A 64 5.63 -16.18 3.67
N THR A 65 5.24 -16.05 2.40
CA THR A 65 6.01 -16.62 1.28
C THR A 65 6.97 -15.61 0.62
N LYS A 66 7.07 -14.39 1.17
CA LYS A 66 7.93 -13.34 0.60
C LYS A 66 9.33 -13.41 1.18
N TYR A 67 10.29 -12.98 0.38
CA TYR A 67 11.66 -12.75 0.80
C TYR A 67 11.81 -11.31 1.25
N PHE A 68 12.14 -11.10 2.53
CA PHE A 68 12.22 -9.77 3.13
C PHE A 68 13.66 -9.30 3.25
N GLN A 69 13.88 -8.04 2.89
CA GLN A 69 15.15 -7.35 3.03
C GLN A 69 14.94 -6.09 3.88
N LEU A 70 15.72 -5.96 4.96
CA LEU A 70 15.73 -4.80 5.82
C LEU A 70 16.74 -3.78 5.32
N PHE A 71 16.32 -2.53 5.20
CA PHE A 71 17.19 -1.42 4.85
C PHE A 71 17.24 -0.44 6.02
N VAL A 72 18.46 -0.09 6.44
CA VAL A 72 18.72 0.82 7.55
C VAL A 72 19.47 2.04 7.03
N ILE A 73 19.08 3.23 7.49
CA ILE A 73 19.68 4.50 7.13
C ILE A 73 20.62 4.92 8.27
N ASN A 74 21.92 4.95 7.98
CA ASN A 74 22.93 5.34 8.96
C ASN A 74 23.28 6.84 8.92
N GLU A 75 22.99 7.53 7.82
CA GLU A 75 23.26 8.95 7.69
C GLU A 75 22.37 9.78 8.64
N PRO A 76 22.93 10.70 9.46
CA PRO A 76 22.18 11.43 10.49
C PRO A 76 21.01 12.25 9.94
N ASP A 77 21.21 12.94 8.82
CA ASP A 77 20.24 13.91 8.27
C ASP A 77 19.40 13.34 7.11
N LEU A 78 19.41 12.02 6.96
CA LEU A 78 18.69 11.32 5.91
C LEU A 78 17.49 10.55 6.48
N TYR A 79 16.28 10.82 6.01
CA TYR A 79 15.07 10.20 6.55
C TYR A 79 14.14 9.71 5.46
N ILE A 80 13.36 8.68 5.79
CA ILE A 80 12.19 8.31 5.00
C ILE A 80 10.92 8.95 5.55
N ILE A 81 10.01 9.30 4.66
CA ILE A 81 8.64 9.69 5.01
C ILE A 81 7.78 8.45 5.29
N THR A 82 6.56 8.67 5.74
CA THR A 82 5.47 7.70 5.68
C THR A 82 4.18 8.40 5.22
N SER A 83 3.08 7.66 5.09
CA SER A 83 1.82 8.23 4.60
C SER A 83 0.60 7.54 5.23
N ASP A 84 -0.58 8.01 4.87
CA ASP A 84 -1.86 7.37 5.16
C ASP A 84 -2.08 6.03 4.40
N ASN A 85 -1.18 5.69 3.47
CA ASN A 85 -1.11 4.42 2.77
C ASN A 85 0.35 3.93 2.68
N PRO A 86 0.94 3.43 3.78
CA PRO A 86 2.38 3.16 3.85
C PRO A 86 2.79 1.83 3.20
N PHE A 87 1.84 1.00 2.77
CA PHE A 87 2.12 -0.26 2.10
C PHE A 87 2.14 -0.02 0.58
N VAL A 88 3.34 0.07 0.00
CA VAL A 88 3.50 0.30 -1.43
C VAL A 88 3.66 -1.04 -2.14
N LEU A 89 2.89 -1.25 -3.20
CA LEU A 89 3.05 -2.35 -4.14
C LEU A 89 3.56 -1.73 -5.45
N SER A 90 4.72 -2.17 -5.93
CA SER A 90 5.30 -1.64 -7.17
C SER A 90 5.85 -2.76 -8.06
N HIS A 91 5.80 -2.54 -9.38
CA HIS A 91 6.31 -3.47 -10.38
C HIS A 91 7.17 -2.71 -11.40
N PRO A 92 8.28 -3.29 -11.91
CA PRO A 92 9.17 -2.59 -12.85
C PRO A 92 8.51 -2.17 -14.18
N LEU A 93 7.39 -2.79 -14.53
CA LEU A 93 6.63 -2.49 -15.77
C LEU A 93 5.34 -1.72 -15.53
N GLU A 94 5.22 -1.06 -14.37
CA GLU A 94 3.98 -0.36 -13.97
C GLU A 94 3.59 0.77 -14.93
N ASP A 95 4.56 1.44 -15.54
CA ASP A 95 4.30 2.52 -16.52
C ASP A 95 3.92 2.00 -17.92
N GLU A 96 4.15 0.72 -18.21
CA GLU A 96 4.04 0.17 -19.57
C GLU A 96 2.73 -0.60 -19.79
N GLN A 97 1.99 -0.96 -18.74
CA GLN A 97 0.86 -1.88 -18.85
C GLN A 97 -0.35 -1.41 -18.03
N ASN A 98 -1.51 -1.30 -18.69
CA ASN A 98 -2.84 -1.15 -18.05
C ASN A 98 -3.25 -2.44 -17.31
N PHE A 99 -2.36 -2.99 -16.50
CA PHE A 99 -2.52 -4.29 -15.85
C PHE A 99 -2.44 -4.13 -14.34
N SER A 100 -3.41 -4.71 -13.63
CA SER A 100 -3.39 -4.73 -12.17
C SER A 100 -2.49 -5.86 -11.68
N PHE A 101 -1.35 -5.52 -11.07
CA PHE A 101 -0.47 -6.52 -10.50
C PHE A 101 -0.98 -7.00 -9.14
N GLY A 102 -0.95 -8.32 -8.93
CA GLY A 102 -1.29 -8.94 -7.66
C GLY A 102 -0.06 -9.13 -6.78
N VAL A 103 -0.25 -9.37 -5.49
CA VAL A 103 0.87 -9.52 -4.53
C VAL A 103 1.80 -10.69 -4.85
N ASN A 104 1.37 -11.66 -5.65
CA ASN A 104 2.19 -12.80 -6.10
C ASN A 104 2.66 -12.69 -7.56
N THR A 105 2.42 -11.56 -8.23
CA THR A 105 2.97 -11.35 -9.57
C THR A 105 4.51 -11.36 -9.49
N PRO A 106 5.22 -12.05 -10.39
CA PRO A 106 6.67 -11.98 -10.46
C PRO A 106 7.19 -10.54 -10.48
N ASN A 107 8.36 -10.29 -9.89
CA ASN A 107 9.03 -9.00 -9.79
C ASN A 107 8.28 -7.92 -9.00
N ILE A 108 7.25 -8.30 -8.24
CA ILE A 108 6.59 -7.38 -7.32
C ILE A 108 7.51 -7.04 -6.17
N GLU A 109 7.60 -5.74 -5.89
CA GLU A 109 8.20 -5.22 -4.68
C GLU A 109 7.12 -4.66 -3.76
N ILE A 110 7.15 -5.12 -2.51
CA ILE A 110 6.35 -4.59 -1.42
C ILE A 110 7.28 -3.73 -0.56
N LEU A 111 7.02 -2.43 -0.48
CA LEU A 111 7.77 -1.53 0.37
C LEU A 111 6.93 -1.13 1.59
N ILE A 112 7.55 -1.27 2.78
CA ILE A 112 6.93 -0.95 4.07
C ILE A 112 7.90 -0.12 4.92
N PRO A 113 7.61 1.16 5.20
CA PRO A 113 8.39 1.94 6.17
C PRO A 113 8.15 1.39 7.58
N ILE A 114 9.22 1.25 8.36
CA ILE A 114 9.17 0.73 9.74
C ILE A 114 9.43 1.87 10.73
N THR A 115 10.46 2.68 10.45
CA THR A 115 10.79 3.91 11.19
C THR A 115 11.32 4.96 10.22
N LYS A 116 11.53 6.20 10.66
CA LYS A 116 12.20 7.23 9.84
C LYS A 116 13.62 6.85 9.36
N LYS A 117 14.23 5.79 9.92
CA LYS A 117 15.56 5.28 9.57
C LYS A 117 15.56 3.85 9.06
N ALA A 118 14.40 3.22 8.87
CA ALA A 118 14.36 1.82 8.44
C ALA A 118 13.09 1.50 7.66
N PHE A 119 13.26 0.72 6.59
CA PHE A 119 12.16 0.19 5.79
C PHE A 119 12.47 -1.24 5.34
N ILE A 120 11.43 -1.92 4.89
CA ILE A 120 11.52 -3.28 4.38
C ILE A 120 11.10 -3.28 2.91
N ILE A 121 11.85 -4.01 2.09
CA ILE A 121 11.42 -4.43 0.76
C ILE A 121 11.18 -5.93 0.80
N ALA A 122 9.98 -6.36 0.43
CA ALA A 122 9.65 -7.77 0.27
C ALA A 122 9.44 -8.10 -1.21
N LYS A 123 9.94 -9.26 -1.64
CA LYS A 123 9.88 -9.73 -3.04
C LYS A 123 9.32 -11.14 -3.12
N ASN A 124 8.88 -11.54 -4.31
CA ASN A 124 8.51 -12.93 -4.59
C ASN A 124 9.73 -13.80 -4.89
N GLU A 125 10.81 -13.18 -5.35
CA GLU A 125 12.04 -13.83 -5.74
C GLU A 125 13.02 -13.97 -4.57
N PRO A 126 13.80 -15.06 -4.51
CA PRO A 126 14.83 -15.25 -3.50
C PRO A 126 15.84 -14.11 -3.47
N CYS A 127 16.24 -13.72 -2.27
CA CYS A 127 17.26 -12.70 -2.03
C CYS A 127 18.40 -13.33 -1.23
N ASN A 128 19.65 -13.12 -1.66
CA ASN A 128 20.83 -13.69 -1.00
C ASN A 128 21.20 -12.94 0.29
N GLU A 129 20.92 -11.64 0.34
CA GLU A 129 21.23 -10.76 1.47
C GLU A 129 19.95 -10.20 2.08
N ILE A 130 19.93 -10.14 3.42
CA ILE A 130 18.73 -9.82 4.22
C ILE A 130 18.76 -8.42 4.84
N SER A 131 19.91 -7.75 4.87
CA SER A 131 20.06 -6.44 5.50
C SER A 131 21.07 -5.56 4.78
N PHE A 132 20.73 -4.29 4.58
CA PHE A 132 21.55 -3.33 3.83
C PHE A 132 21.57 -1.96 4.50
N ILE A 133 22.64 -1.21 4.24
CA ILE A 133 22.66 0.23 4.51
C ILE A 133 22.08 0.91 3.27
N ALA A 134 21.02 1.69 3.46
CA ALA A 134 20.41 2.46 2.37
C ALA A 134 21.23 3.72 2.08
N ASP A 135 21.58 3.90 0.81
CA ASP A 135 22.22 5.12 0.34
C ASP A 135 21.19 6.24 0.08
N LYS A 136 21.71 7.45 -0.17
CA LYS A 136 20.91 8.64 -0.48
C LYS A 136 19.93 8.44 -1.64
N LYS A 137 20.35 7.73 -2.70
CA LYS A 137 19.52 7.53 -3.90
C LYS A 137 18.37 6.59 -3.62
N LEU A 138 18.62 5.51 -2.87
CA LEU A 138 17.60 4.58 -2.45
C LEU A 138 16.58 5.24 -1.51
N VAL A 139 17.04 6.06 -0.55
CA VAL A 139 16.12 6.82 0.31
C VAL A 139 15.24 7.76 -0.51
N ALA A 140 15.81 8.47 -1.49
CA ALA A 140 15.04 9.31 -2.41
C ALA A 140 13.99 8.52 -3.20
N LEU A 141 14.35 7.33 -3.70
CA LEU A 141 13.42 6.42 -4.39
C LEU A 141 12.26 5.99 -3.49
N VAL A 142 12.57 5.59 -2.26
CA VAL A 142 11.59 5.15 -1.27
C VAL A 142 10.60 6.27 -0.95
N ASN A 143 11.10 7.48 -0.71
CA ASN A 143 10.25 8.64 -0.46
C ASN A 143 9.36 8.97 -1.66
N THR A 144 9.90 8.88 -2.87
CA THR A 144 9.13 9.10 -4.10
C THR A 144 8.00 8.08 -4.23
N LYS A 145 8.30 6.78 -4.03
CA LYS A 145 7.28 5.72 -4.04
C LYS A 145 6.20 5.94 -2.97
N LEU A 146 6.58 6.32 -1.75
CA LEU A 146 5.65 6.59 -0.66
C LEU A 146 4.78 7.83 -0.91
N LEU A 147 5.35 8.87 -1.51
CA LEU A 147 4.62 10.08 -1.90
C LEU A 147 3.57 9.75 -2.98
N LEU A 148 3.97 9.04 -4.03
CA LEU A 148 3.06 8.65 -5.12
C LEU A 148 1.95 7.69 -4.67
N ASN A 149 2.25 6.82 -3.69
CA ASN A 149 1.27 5.90 -3.12
C ASN A 149 0.37 6.52 -2.04
N SER A 150 0.71 7.73 -1.57
CA SER A 150 -0.08 8.44 -0.55
C SER A 150 -1.44 8.86 -1.11
N HIS A 151 -2.46 8.85 -0.26
CA HIS A 151 -3.81 9.24 -0.69
C HIS A 151 -4.08 10.72 -0.38
N LYS A 152 -3.92 11.09 0.89
CA LYS A 152 -4.23 12.44 1.36
C LYS A 152 -3.12 13.06 2.20
N TYR A 153 -2.37 12.25 2.95
CA TYR A 153 -1.39 12.75 3.89
C TYR A 153 -0.05 12.03 3.78
N ILE A 154 1.02 12.81 3.83
CA ILE A 154 2.37 12.34 4.13
C ILE A 154 2.79 12.85 5.50
N TYR A 155 3.66 12.09 6.16
CA TYR A 155 4.22 12.44 7.46
C TYR A 155 5.73 12.40 7.35
N SER A 156 6.37 13.51 7.71
CA SER A 156 7.81 13.68 7.72
C SER A 156 8.26 14.17 9.09
N CYS A 157 9.49 13.85 9.48
CA CYS A 157 10.13 14.40 10.68
C CYS A 157 10.95 15.66 10.39
N ASP A 158 10.98 16.10 9.13
CA ASP A 158 11.77 17.21 8.62
C ASP A 158 10.95 17.98 7.57
N ASP A 159 11.22 19.27 7.40
CA ASP A 159 10.60 20.11 6.36
C ASP A 159 11.20 19.85 4.98
N LYS A 160 12.34 19.16 4.93
CA LYS A 160 13.00 18.70 3.70
C LYS A 160 12.89 17.19 3.53
N ILE A 161 12.57 16.78 2.31
CA ILE A 161 12.60 15.37 1.91
C ILE A 161 13.39 15.21 0.61
N LEU A 162 14.06 14.07 0.47
CA LEU A 162 14.71 13.70 -0.77
C LEU A 162 13.75 12.95 -1.68
N LEU A 163 13.70 13.34 -2.95
CA LEU A 163 12.88 12.73 -3.99
C LEU A 163 13.74 12.44 -5.24
N LEU A 164 13.22 11.59 -6.11
CA LEU A 164 13.74 11.38 -7.46
C LEU A 164 12.89 12.13 -8.48
N ASP A 165 13.55 12.75 -9.45
CA ASP A 165 12.89 13.32 -10.62
C ASP A 165 12.69 12.25 -11.72
N SER A 166 12.10 12.67 -12.85
CA SER A 166 11.89 11.80 -14.02
C SER A 166 13.19 11.31 -14.67
N GLU A 167 14.33 11.95 -14.38
CA GLU A 167 15.66 11.53 -14.85
C GLU A 167 16.41 10.69 -13.81
N LEU A 168 15.73 10.26 -12.74
CA LEU A 168 16.27 9.50 -11.61
C LEU A 168 17.40 10.23 -10.85
N LYS A 169 17.38 11.57 -10.87
CA LYS A 169 18.28 12.42 -10.09
C LYS A 169 17.65 12.77 -8.75
N VAL A 170 18.50 12.79 -7.71
CA VAL A 170 18.09 13.13 -6.35
C VAL A 170 17.98 14.65 -6.21
N TYR A 171 16.85 15.13 -5.72
CA TYR A 171 16.64 16.53 -5.36
C TYR A 171 15.96 16.68 -4.00
N GLU A 172 16.09 17.87 -3.41
CA GLU A 172 15.44 18.24 -2.14
C GLU A 172 14.10 18.93 -2.42
N HIS A 173 13.05 18.45 -1.77
CA HIS A 173 11.72 19.04 -1.80
C HIS A 173 11.35 19.56 -0.41
N HIS A 174 10.90 20.81 -0.34
CA HIS A 174 10.45 21.43 0.89
C HIS A 174 8.94 21.26 1.06
N ILE A 175 8.52 20.61 2.13
CA ILE A 175 7.11 20.40 2.48
C ILE A 175 6.62 21.61 3.27
N GLN A 176 5.53 22.23 2.83
CA GLN A 176 4.83 23.22 3.63
C GLN A 176 3.87 22.52 4.60
N SER A 177 4.01 22.80 5.89
CA SER A 177 3.08 22.33 6.92
C SER A 177 1.75 23.08 6.79
N GLY A 178 0.65 22.35 6.63
CA GLY A 178 -0.72 22.89 6.62
C GLY A 178 -1.47 22.60 7.91
#